data_AF-A0A957C201-F1
#
_entry.id   AF-A0A957C201-F1
#
_cell.length_a   1.000
_cell.length_b   1.000
_cell.length_c   1.000
_cell.angle_alpha   90.00
_cell.angle_beta   90.00
_cell.angle_gamma   90.00
#
_symmetry.space_group_name_H-M   'P 1'
#
loop_
_entity.id
_entity.type
_entity.pdbx_description
1 polymer ?
#
loop_
_entity_poly.entity_id
_entity_poly.type
_entity_poly.pdbx_seq_one_letter_code
_entity_poly.pdbx_strand_id
1 'polypeptide(L)'
;GFPYFEAVELESDRGLYCGYRYTLNYSVRNEGFVITPAGIVRVTFTNVRTGTITRDYVFDLPPIDPGDTVNFSKFGLVMPETFYNETHRLTITVDAGNAVAEMNENNNSYSEDFLIVQSGRC
;
A
#
# COMPACT_ATOMS: atom_id res chain seq x y z
N GLY A 1 5.95 13.36 13.41
CA GLY A 1 4.51 13.54 13.21
C GLY A 1 3.79 12.28 13.59
N PHE A 2 2.49 12.22 13.34
CA PHE A 2 1.67 11.02 13.43
C PHE A 2 1.02 10.79 12.06
N PRO A 3 1.75 10.26 11.06
CA PRO A 3 1.18 9.97 9.77
C PRO A 3 0.19 8.79 9.85
N TYR A 4 -0.92 8.86 9.11
CA TYR A 4 -1.86 7.74 8.95
C TYR A 4 -2.49 7.77 7.55
N PHE A 5 -3.04 6.64 7.11
CA PHE A 5 -3.76 6.57 5.84
C PHE A 5 -5.15 7.17 5.95
N GLU A 6 -5.43 8.22 5.17
CA GLU A 6 -6.76 8.83 5.10
C GLU A 6 -7.62 8.19 4.00
N ALA A 7 -7.00 7.78 2.89
CA ALA A 7 -7.65 7.02 1.82
C ALA A 7 -6.65 6.09 1.12
N VAL A 8 -7.15 4.95 0.64
CA VAL A 8 -6.43 4.00 -0.22
C VAL A 8 -7.40 3.48 -1.27
N GLU A 9 -6.97 3.49 -2.53
CA GLU A 9 -7.74 2.99 -3.65
C GLU A 9 -6.81 2.35 -4.68
N LEU A 10 -7.13 1.12 -5.07
CA LEU A 10 -6.51 0.44 -6.20
C LEU A 10 -7.48 0.48 -7.38
N GLU A 11 -7.18 1.31 -8.40
CA GLU A 11 -8.08 1.56 -9.53
C GLU A 11 -8.34 0.27 -10.32
N SER A 12 -9.57 -0.27 -10.25
CA SER A 12 -9.94 -1.52 -10.94
C SER A 12 -11.44 -1.57 -11.25
N ASP A 13 -11.80 -1.23 -12.49
CA ASP A 13 -13.20 -1.19 -12.93
C ASP A 13 -13.80 -2.58 -13.19
N ARG A 14 -12.96 -3.61 -13.37
CA ARG A 14 -13.37 -4.95 -13.83
C ARG A 14 -12.71 -6.09 -13.07
N GLY A 15 -12.13 -5.80 -11.91
CA GLY A 15 -11.37 -6.75 -11.11
C GLY A 15 -9.87 -6.76 -11.45
N LEU A 16 -9.13 -7.48 -10.60
CA LEU A 16 -7.67 -7.52 -10.63
C LEU A 16 -7.21 -8.77 -11.37
N TYR A 17 -6.62 -8.57 -12.54
CA TYR A 17 -6.16 -9.62 -13.43
C TYR A 17 -4.66 -9.84 -13.26
N CYS A 18 -4.26 -11.11 -13.20
CA CYS A 18 -2.86 -11.48 -13.04
C CYS A 18 -2.00 -10.89 -14.17
N GLY A 19 -0.79 -10.39 -13.85
CA GLY A 19 0.13 -9.80 -14.83
C GLY A 19 -0.31 -8.46 -15.47
N TYR A 20 -1.45 -7.89 -15.08
CA TYR A 20 -1.85 -6.54 -15.47
C TYR A 20 -1.27 -5.49 -14.53
N ARG A 21 -1.20 -4.25 -15.03
CA ARG A 21 -0.69 -3.09 -14.29
C ARG A 21 -1.87 -2.24 -13.82
N TYR A 22 -1.78 -1.78 -12.58
CA TYR A 22 -2.80 -0.96 -11.94
C TYR A 22 -2.19 0.28 -11.31
N THR A 23 -3.05 1.28 -11.04
CA THR A 23 -2.70 2.50 -10.31
C THR A 23 -3.15 2.34 -8.87
N LEU A 24 -2.24 2.59 -7.93
CA LEU A 24 -2.55 2.70 -6.51
C LEU A 24 -2.55 4.18 -6.12
N ASN A 25 -3.70 4.65 -5.65
CA ASN A 25 -3.84 5.97 -5.04
C ASN A 25 -3.92 5.82 -3.52
N TYR A 26 -3.20 6.67 -2.79
CA TYR A 26 -3.32 6.73 -1.34
C TYR A 26 -3.00 8.12 -0.82
N SER A 27 -3.56 8.48 0.33
CA SER A 27 -3.27 9.72 1.02
C SER A 27 -2.74 9.45 2.42
N VAL A 28 -1.71 10.19 2.81
CA VAL A 28 -1.10 10.12 4.13
C VAL A 28 -1.23 11.49 4.79
N ARG A 29 -1.82 11.52 5.98
CA ARG A 29 -2.02 12.75 6.75
C ARG A 29 -1.21 12.71 8.03
N ASN A 30 -0.50 13.80 8.34
CA ASN A 30 0.19 13.95 9.62
C ASN A 30 -0.75 14.62 10.65
N GLU A 31 -1.25 13.85 11.60
CA GLU A 31 -2.10 14.34 12.70
C GLU A 31 -1.30 14.87 13.91
N GLY A 32 0.03 14.81 13.86
CA GLY A 32 0.90 15.26 14.93
C GLY A 32 1.23 16.74 14.90
N PHE A 33 1.76 17.22 16.02
CA PHE A 33 2.20 18.61 16.22
C PHE A 33 3.62 18.87 15.74
N VAL A 34 4.33 17.84 15.27
CA VAL A 34 5.70 17.92 14.74
C VAL A 34 5.74 17.31 13.35
N ILE A 35 6.67 17.77 12.51
CA ILE A 35 6.86 17.24 11.15
C ILE A 35 7.07 15.71 11.20
N THR A 36 6.47 14.99 10.26
CA THR A 36 6.84 13.61 9.94
C THR A 36 8.11 13.64 9.11
N PRO A 37 9.23 13.03 9.56
CA PRO A 37 10.46 12.91 8.77
C PRO A 37 10.23 12.20 7.43
N ALA A 38 11.18 12.35 6.51
CA ALA A 38 11.21 11.52 5.31
C ALA A 38 11.37 10.03 5.69
N GLY A 39 10.71 9.16 4.95
CA GLY A 39 10.69 7.73 5.21
C GLY A 39 10.33 6.93 3.96
N ILE A 40 9.74 5.75 4.16
CA ILE A 40 9.28 4.90 3.06
C ILE A 40 7.85 4.42 3.28
N VAL A 41 7.16 4.14 2.17
CA VAL A 41 5.91 3.40 2.14
C VAL A 41 6.17 2.07 1.46
N ARG A 42 5.87 0.96 2.13
CA ARG A 42 6.01 -0.38 1.57
C ARG A 42 4.64 -0.94 1.20
N VAL A 43 4.55 -1.54 0.02
CA VAL A 43 3.34 -2.14 -0.53
C VAL A 43 3.61 -3.58 -0.89
N THR A 44 2.95 -4.52 -0.23
CA THR A 44 3.11 -5.95 -0.49
C THR A 44 1.81 -6.58 -0.96
N PHE A 45 1.95 -7.60 -1.80
CA PHE A 45 0.88 -8.51 -2.19
C PHE A 45 1.22 -9.87 -1.60
N THR A 46 0.33 -10.43 -0.79
CA THR A 46 0.55 -11.69 -0.10
C THR A 46 -0.57 -12.66 -0.44
N ASN A 47 -0.24 -13.87 -0.92
CA ASN A 47 -1.25 -14.92 -1.06
C ASN A 47 -1.75 -15.32 0.34
N VAL A 48 -3.06 -15.22 0.57
CA VAL A 48 -3.65 -15.44 1.90
C VAL A 48 -3.51 -16.89 2.36
N ARG A 49 -3.57 -17.84 1.42
CA ARG A 49 -3.52 -19.28 1.74
C ARG A 49 -2.12 -19.74 2.16
N THR A 50 -1.07 -19.26 1.48
CA THR A 50 0.31 -19.71 1.70
C THR A 50 1.13 -18.73 2.54
N GLY A 51 0.66 -17.50 2.71
CA GLY A 51 1.44 -16.41 3.33
C GLY A 51 2.61 -15.93 2.46
N THR A 52 2.69 -16.36 1.20
CA THR A 52 3.79 -15.99 0.30
C THR A 52 3.61 -14.56 -0.20
N ILE A 53 4.63 -13.72 -0.01
CA ILE A 53 4.70 -12.41 -0.66
C ILE A 53 5.00 -12.62 -2.15
N THR A 54 4.08 -12.21 -3.00
CA THR A 54 4.16 -12.36 -4.46
C THR A 54 4.63 -11.09 -5.17
N ARG A 55 4.45 -9.93 -4.54
CA ARG A 55 5.01 -8.64 -4.98
C ARG A 55 5.37 -7.77 -3.78
N ASP A 56 6.37 -6.94 -3.95
CA ASP A 56 6.89 -6.02 -2.94
C ASP A 56 7.38 -4.74 -3.63
N TYR A 57 6.79 -3.61 -3.26
CA TYR A 57 7.14 -2.28 -3.77
C TYR A 57 7.50 -1.38 -2.60
N VAL A 58 8.50 -0.52 -2.83
CA VAL A 58 8.93 0.50 -1.86
C VAL A 58 8.88 1.85 -2.55
N PHE A 59 8.25 2.82 -1.88
CA PHE A 59 8.13 4.20 -2.34
C PHE A 59 8.66 5.16 -1.29
N ASP A 60 9.19 6.30 -1.74
CA ASP A 60 9.62 7.36 -0.83
C ASP A 60 8.42 8.08 -0.21
N LEU A 61 8.53 8.35 1.10
CA LEU A 61 7.65 9.26 1.83
C LEU A 61 8.42 10.58 2.06
N PRO A 62 8.00 11.70 1.46
CA PRO A 62 8.56 13.00 1.79
C PRO A 62 8.19 13.41 3.23
N PRO A 63 8.89 14.39 3.83
CA PRO A 63 8.44 14.97 5.08
C PRO A 63 7.03 15.56 4.95
N ILE A 64 6.23 15.44 6.01
CA ILE A 64 4.85 15.93 6.06
C ILE A 64 4.68 16.86 7.25
N ASP A 65 4.30 18.11 7.02
CA ASP A 65 4.10 19.09 8.08
C ASP A 65 2.88 18.76 8.97
N PRO A 66 2.84 19.27 10.21
CA PRO A 66 1.69 19.11 11.11
C PRO A 66 0.36 19.51 10.47
N GLY A 67 -0.61 18.60 10.45
CA GLY A 67 -1.95 18.83 9.91
C GLY A 67 -2.10 18.62 8.41
N ASP A 68 -0.99 18.47 7.67
CA ASP A 68 -1.01 18.34 6.21
C ASP A 68 -1.35 16.91 5.75
N THR A 69 -1.99 16.83 4.59
CA THR A 69 -2.24 15.59 3.84
C THR A 69 -1.44 15.62 2.54
N VAL A 70 -0.69 14.54 2.28
CA VAL A 70 -0.01 14.31 0.99
C VAL A 70 -0.70 13.18 0.24
N ASN A 71 -0.97 13.41 -1.04
CA ASN A 71 -1.61 12.44 -1.93
C ASN A 71 -0.56 11.80 -2.85
N PHE A 72 -0.66 10.49 -3.03
CA PHE A 72 0.22 9.70 -3.88
C PHE A 72 -0.59 8.97 -4.93
N SER A 73 -0.07 8.94 -6.15
CA SER A 73 -0.56 8.09 -7.24
C SER A 73 0.61 7.30 -7.80
N LYS A 74 0.57 5.97 -7.65
CA LYS A 74 1.63 5.06 -8.07
C LYS A 74 1.12 4.21 -9.22
N PHE A 75 1.58 4.55 -10.42
CA PHE A 75 1.25 3.80 -11.62
C PHE A 75 2.17 2.58 -11.79
N GLY A 76 1.63 1.51 -12.35
CA GLY A 76 2.41 0.41 -12.90
C GLY A 76 2.65 -0.75 -11.94
N LEU A 77 1.91 -0.83 -10.83
CA LEU A 77 1.94 -1.99 -9.94
C LEU A 77 1.44 -3.21 -10.72
N VAL A 78 2.33 -4.18 -10.92
CA VAL A 78 2.03 -5.42 -11.63
C VAL A 78 1.39 -6.40 -10.66
N MET A 79 0.20 -6.89 -10.98
CA MET A 79 -0.43 -7.97 -10.20
C MET A 79 0.43 -9.25 -10.25
N PRO A 80 0.42 -10.05 -9.18
CA PRO A 80 0.98 -11.40 -9.17
C PRO A 80 0.59 -12.22 -10.41
N GLU A 81 1.56 -12.95 -10.97
CA GLU A 81 1.36 -13.89 -12.09
C GLU A 81 1.23 -15.35 -11.62
N THR A 82 1.42 -15.58 -10.32
CA THR A 82 1.25 -16.87 -9.65
C THR A 82 0.10 -16.79 -8.66
N PHE A 83 -0.42 -17.94 -8.23
CA PHE A 83 -1.57 -18.04 -7.33
C PHE A 83 -2.82 -17.31 -7.87
N TYR A 84 -2.99 -17.25 -9.18
CA TYR A 84 -4.21 -16.72 -9.80
C TYR A 84 -5.43 -17.59 -9.44
N ASN A 85 -6.60 -16.97 -9.44
CA ASN A 85 -7.84 -17.48 -8.86
C ASN A 85 -7.74 -17.78 -7.35
N GLU A 86 -6.77 -17.17 -6.65
CA GLU A 86 -6.67 -17.19 -5.19
C GLU A 86 -6.70 -15.78 -4.60
N THR A 87 -7.15 -15.70 -3.34
CA THR A 87 -7.20 -14.45 -2.58
C THR A 87 -5.80 -13.97 -2.22
N HIS A 88 -5.58 -12.68 -2.48
CA HIS A 88 -4.38 -11.95 -2.09
C HIS A 88 -4.75 -10.81 -1.16
N ARG A 89 -3.83 -10.50 -0.25
CA ARG A 89 -3.87 -9.33 0.62
C ARG A 89 -2.90 -8.27 0.09
N LEU A 90 -3.41 -7.09 -0.21
CA LEU A 90 -2.59 -5.88 -0.30
C LEU A 90 -2.34 -5.39 1.11
N THR A 91 -1.08 -5.16 1.46
CA THR A 91 -0.71 -4.45 2.69
C THR A 91 0.12 -3.24 2.32
N ILE A 92 -0.27 -2.07 2.80
CA ILE A 92 0.46 -0.82 2.65
C ILE A 92 0.86 -0.37 4.04
N THR A 93 2.13 -0.08 4.25
CA THR A 93 2.65 0.37 5.54
C THR A 93 3.48 1.64 5.35
N VAL A 94 3.09 2.73 6.03
CA VAL A 94 3.92 3.94 6.16
C VAL A 94 4.96 3.67 7.24
N ASP A 95 6.18 4.11 7.00
CA ASP A 95 7.28 4.02 7.98
C ASP A 95 7.61 2.58 8.41
N ALA A 96 7.77 1.69 7.45
CA ALA A 96 8.17 0.29 7.69
C ALA A 96 9.53 0.10 8.41
N GLY A 97 10.27 1.20 8.67
CA GLY A 97 11.50 1.24 9.47
C GLY A 97 11.32 1.68 10.92
N ASN A 98 10.09 2.02 11.34
CA ASN A 98 9.73 2.53 12.67
C ASN A 98 10.56 3.78 13.07
N ALA A 99 10.89 4.63 12.09
CA ALA A 99 11.75 5.79 12.29
C ALA A 99 11.01 6.97 12.97
N VAL A 100 9.69 6.96 12.94
CA VAL A 100 8.80 7.99 13.49
C VAL A 100 8.01 7.36 14.64
N ALA A 101 8.31 7.81 15.86
CA ALA A 101 7.56 7.38 17.03
C ALA A 101 6.11 7.90 16.95
N GLU A 102 5.18 6.99 16.64
CA GLU A 102 3.77 7.31 16.54
C GLU A 102 3.03 7.03 17.87
N MET A 103 2.06 7.87 18.25
CA MET A 103 1.27 7.66 19.49
C MET A 103 0.34 6.45 19.40
N ASN A 104 0.12 5.90 18.20
CA ASN A 104 -0.73 4.75 17.95
C ASN A 104 -0.20 3.93 16.77
N GLU A 105 0.53 2.85 17.03
CA GLU A 105 1.17 2.01 15.99
C GLU A 105 0.18 1.17 15.14
N ASN A 106 -1.13 1.31 15.35
CA ASN A 106 -2.15 0.54 14.61
C ASN A 106 -2.75 1.28 13.41
N ASN A 107 -2.33 2.52 13.09
CA ASN A 107 -2.92 3.31 12.00
C ASN A 107 -1.97 3.56 10.80
N ASN A 108 -0.74 3.07 10.86
CA ASN A 108 0.24 3.21 9.78
C ASN A 108 0.18 2.06 8.76
N SER A 109 -0.75 1.12 8.92
CA SER A 109 -0.93 -0.03 8.05
C SER A 109 -2.36 -0.13 7.55
N TYR A 110 -2.51 -0.24 6.23
CA TYR A 110 -3.77 -0.54 5.55
C TYR A 110 -3.68 -1.92 4.92
N SER A 111 -4.75 -2.72 5.01
CA SER A 111 -4.80 -3.99 4.30
C SER A 111 -6.18 -4.30 3.74
N GLU A 112 -6.21 -4.85 2.53
CA GLU A 112 -7.43 -5.26 1.83
C GLU A 112 -7.21 -6.59 1.11
N ASP A 113 -8.21 -7.47 1.17
CA ASP A 113 -8.21 -8.77 0.49
C ASP A 113 -8.99 -8.70 -0.82
N PHE A 114 -8.42 -9.23 -1.91
CA PHE A 114 -9.06 -9.32 -3.22
C PHE A 114 -8.71 -10.61 -3.95
N LEU A 115 -9.56 -10.99 -4.88
CA LEU A 115 -9.30 -12.09 -5.79
C LEU A 115 -8.47 -11.59 -6.97
N ILE A 116 -7.35 -12.27 -7.24
CA ILE A 116 -6.64 -12.11 -8.51
C ILE A 116 -7.22 -13.12 -9.50
N VAL A 117 -7.71 -12.62 -10.63
CA VAL A 117 -8.36 -13.43 -11.67
C VAL A 117 -7.35 -13.78 -12.76
N GLN A 118 -7.44 -15.00 -13.28
CA GLN A 118 -6.67 -15.46 -14.43
C GLN A 118 -6.96 -14.61 -15.69
N SER A 119 -5.97 -14.43 -16.57
CA SER A 119 -6.02 -13.37 -17.59
C SER A 119 -5.41 -13.61 -18.97
N GLY A 120 -4.86 -14.75 -19.38
CA GLY A 120 -4.17 -14.87 -20.67
C GLY A 120 -2.78 -14.23 -20.72
N ARG A 121 -2.41 -13.37 -19.76
CA ARG A 121 -0.99 -13.15 -19.38
C ARG A 121 -0.48 -14.25 -18.43
N CYS A 122 -1.43 -14.95 -17.82
CA CYS A 122 -1.37 -16.10 -16.93
C CYS A 122 -2.79 -16.70 -16.95
#